data_AF-A0A537ENG4-F1
#
_entry.id   AF-A0A537ENG4-F1
#
_cell.length_a   1.000
_cell.length_b   1.000
_cell.length_c   1.000
_cell.angle_alpha   90.00
_cell.angle_beta   90.00
_cell.angle_gamma   90.00
#
_symmetry.space_group_name_H-M   'P 1'
#
loop_
_entity.id
_entity.type
_entity.pdbx_description
1 polymer ?
#
loop_
_entity_poly.entity_id
_entity_poly.type
_entity_poly.pdbx_seq_one_letter_code
_entity_poly.pdbx_strand_id
1 'polypeptide(L)'
;MPNAAFPITPDVAADTGIHLGDGHLRIKRGGPHGAYEYDVTGNAVEDQLYLIGTVMPTVSAAYSLNSPGFYINPDLTWISLRYQSKPVALFKHETLGLPSGRKRNLSIS
;
A
#
# COMPACT_ATOMS: atom_id res chain seq x y z
N MET A 1 10.93 -21.24 1.71
CA MET A 1 10.90 -20.86 3.13
C MET A 1 9.57 -20.18 3.39
N PRO A 2 8.79 -20.57 4.41
CA PRO A 2 7.58 -19.84 4.74
C PRO A 2 7.98 -18.40 5.08
N ASN A 3 7.37 -17.43 4.40
CA ASN A 3 7.58 -15.99 4.62
C ASN A 3 7.49 -15.72 6.13
N ALA A 4 8.50 -15.07 6.71
CA ALA A 4 8.36 -14.56 8.07
C ALA A 4 7.14 -13.62 8.08
N ALA A 5 6.05 -14.07 8.70
CA ALA A 5 4.82 -13.29 8.78
C ALA A 5 5.09 -12.06 9.64
N PHE A 6 4.77 -10.87 9.13
CA PHE A 6 4.83 -9.66 9.94
C PHE A 6 3.91 -9.84 11.16
N PRO A 7 4.31 -9.39 12.36
CA PRO A 7 3.48 -9.51 13.54
C PRO A 7 2.18 -8.70 13.35
N ILE A 8 1.05 -9.21 13.83
CA ILE A 8 -0.21 -8.48 13.81
C ILE A 8 -0.17 -7.45 14.94
N THR A 9 0.17 -6.21 14.60
CA THR A 9 0.25 -5.07 15.51
C THR A 9 -0.87 -4.05 15.24
N PRO A 10 -1.11 -3.09 16.14
CA PRO A 10 -2.00 -1.97 15.87
C PRO A 10 -1.63 -1.20 14.59
N ASP A 11 -0.34 -1.05 14.28
CA ASP A 11 0.12 -0.37 13.06
C ASP A 11 -0.25 -1.16 11.80
N VAL A 12 -0.16 -2.49 11.84
CA VAL A 12 -0.64 -3.35 10.74
C VAL A 12 -2.16 -3.24 10.57
N ALA A 13 -2.91 -3.11 11.66
CA ALA A 13 -4.35 -2.90 11.59
C ALA A 13 -4.70 -1.51 11.00
N ALA A 14 -3.98 -0.46 11.41
CA ALA A 14 -4.15 0.89 10.88
C ALA A 14 -3.83 0.96 9.37
N ASP A 15 -2.68 0.40 8.97
CA ASP A 15 -2.31 0.29 7.55
C ASP A 15 -3.29 -0.61 6.76
N THR A 16 -3.91 -1.61 7.38
CA THR A 16 -4.96 -2.39 6.73
C THR A 16 -6.18 -1.53 6.40
N GLY A 17 -6.58 -0.63 7.32
CA GLY A 17 -7.62 0.37 7.08
C GLY A 17 -7.27 1.30 5.91
N ILE A 18 -6.05 1.85 5.93
CA ILE A 18 -5.51 2.67 4.82
C ILE A 18 -5.54 1.88 3.51
N HIS A 19 -5.12 0.61 3.54
CA HIS A 19 -5.17 -0.24 2.37
C HIS A 19 -6.61 -0.32 1.86
N LEU A 20 -7.58 -0.67 2.69
CA LEU A 20 -8.98 -0.84 2.27
C LEU A 20 -9.60 0.42 1.68
N GLY A 21 -9.27 1.60 2.20
CA GLY A 21 -9.69 2.90 1.64
C GLY A 21 -8.93 3.29 0.38
N ASP A 22 -7.67 3.71 0.56
CA ASP A 22 -6.90 4.45 -0.46
C ASP A 22 -5.80 3.60 -1.11
N GLY A 23 -5.62 2.39 -0.61
CA GLY A 23 -4.55 1.50 -1.04
C GLY A 23 -4.84 0.78 -2.36
N HIS A 24 -3.76 0.41 -3.02
CA HIS A 24 -3.74 -0.44 -4.19
C HIS A 24 -2.61 -1.46 -4.05
N LEU A 25 -2.84 -2.69 -4.48
CA LEU A 25 -1.83 -3.74 -4.43
C LEU A 25 -1.67 -4.40 -5.78
N ARG A 26 -0.43 -4.45 -6.27
CA ARG A 26 -0.07 -5.10 -7.53
C ARG A 26 0.84 -6.29 -7.24
N ILE A 27 0.38 -7.47 -7.64
CA ILE A 27 1.16 -8.70 -7.58
C ILE A 27 1.16 -9.32 -8.97
N LYS A 28 2.32 -9.34 -9.62
CA LYS A 28 2.54 -10.04 -10.89
C LYS A 28 3.56 -11.16 -10.67
N ARG A 29 3.06 -12.41 -10.67
CA ARG A 29 3.89 -13.62 -10.51
C ARG A 29 4.37 -14.12 -11.89
N GLY A 30 5.60 -14.63 -11.96
CA GLY A 30 6.17 -15.27 -13.14
C GLY A 30 6.88 -14.31 -14.13
N GLY A 31 8.02 -14.77 -14.65
CA GLY A 31 8.88 -14.06 -15.62
C GLY A 31 10.04 -13.27 -14.98
N PRO A 32 10.99 -12.77 -15.79
CA PRO A 32 12.14 -11.98 -15.32
C PRO A 32 11.77 -10.61 -14.71
N HIS A 33 10.50 -10.19 -14.82
CA HIS A 33 9.99 -8.88 -14.36
C HIS A 33 8.76 -9.02 -13.45
N GLY A 34 8.83 -9.91 -12.45
CA GLY A 34 7.80 -9.94 -11.41
C GLY A 34 7.67 -8.57 -10.73
N ALA A 35 6.45 -8.17 -10.36
CA ALA A 35 6.18 -6.87 -9.75
C ALA A 35 5.37 -7.06 -8.46
N TYR A 36 5.85 -6.45 -7.38
CA TYR A 36 5.22 -6.48 -6.05
C TYR A 36 5.19 -5.06 -5.52
N GLU A 37 4.04 -4.42 -5.63
CA GLU A 37 3.88 -3.00 -5.32
C GLU A 37 2.68 -2.82 -4.40
N TYR A 38 2.87 -2.05 -3.34
CA TYR A 38 1.80 -1.50 -2.52
C TYR A 38 1.82 0.02 -2.71
N ASP A 39 0.70 0.58 -3.15
CA ASP A 39 0.56 2.00 -3.38
C ASP A 39 -0.55 2.57 -2.49
N VAL A 40 -0.40 3.79 -2.01
CA VAL A 40 -1.50 4.58 -1.40
C VAL A 40 -1.65 5.84 -2.21
N THR A 41 -2.86 6.08 -2.74
CA THR A 41 -3.11 7.18 -3.68
C THR A 41 -4.19 8.11 -3.14
N GLY A 42 -3.91 9.40 -3.15
CA GLY A 42 -4.85 10.45 -2.77
C GLY A 42 -4.88 11.58 -3.79
N ASN A 43 -5.68 12.60 -3.50
CA ASN A 43 -5.70 13.86 -4.24
C ASN A 43 -4.37 14.61 -4.07
N ALA A 44 -3.81 15.13 -5.17
CA ALA A 44 -2.49 15.77 -5.14
C ALA A 44 -2.44 17.07 -4.34
N VAL A 45 -3.56 17.75 -4.11
CA VAL A 45 -3.62 19.03 -3.38
C VAL A 45 -4.07 18.81 -1.94
N GLU A 46 -5.07 17.96 -1.73
CA GLU A 46 -5.73 17.81 -0.43
C GLU A 46 -5.00 16.81 0.48
N ASP A 47 -4.44 15.73 -0.08
CA ASP A 47 -4.01 14.58 0.71
C ASP A 47 -2.50 14.55 1.02
N GLN A 48 -1.74 15.57 0.62
CA GLN A 48 -0.28 15.57 0.82
C GLN A 48 0.11 15.42 2.30
N LEU A 49 -0.56 16.16 3.20
CA LEU A 49 -0.30 16.10 4.63
C LEU A 49 -0.73 14.77 5.24
N TYR A 50 -1.84 14.19 4.78
CA TYR A 50 -2.28 12.86 5.18
C TYR A 50 -1.26 11.78 4.77
N LEU A 51 -0.78 11.84 3.53
CA LEU A 51 0.18 10.88 3.00
C LEU A 51 1.51 10.95 3.76
N ILE A 52 2.05 12.15 3.98
CA ILE A 52 3.34 12.33 4.63
C ILE A 52 3.24 12.17 6.16
N GLY A 53 2.20 12.72 6.78
CA GLY A 53 2.04 12.79 8.24
C GLY A 53 1.39 11.56 8.87
N THR A 54 0.60 10.79 8.10
CA THR A 54 -0.14 9.63 8.62
C THR A 54 0.27 8.35 7.91
N VAL A 55 0.19 8.31 6.58
CA VAL A 55 0.41 7.07 5.82
C VAL A 55 1.86 6.61 5.92
N MET A 56 2.83 7.48 5.62
CA MET A 56 4.25 7.11 5.67
C MET A 56 4.69 6.60 7.06
N PRO A 57 4.40 7.28 8.19
CA PRO A 57 4.74 6.76 9.51
C PRO A 57 4.06 5.44 9.84
N THR A 58 2.80 5.26 9.46
CA THR A 58 2.05 4.02 9.73
C THR A 58 2.66 2.84 8.97
N VAL A 59 2.97 3.02 7.67
CA VAL A 59 3.61 1.98 6.85
C VAL A 59 5.03 1.68 7.34
N SER A 60 5.78 2.70 7.75
CA SER A 60 7.10 2.57 8.37
C SER A 60 7.03 1.76 9.67
N ALA A 61 6.11 2.08 10.57
CA ALA A 61 5.93 1.35 11.82
C ALA A 61 5.48 -0.10 11.60
N ALA A 62 4.58 -0.35 10.65
CA ALA A 62 4.06 -1.68 10.36
C ALA A 62 5.11 -2.61 9.72
N TYR A 63 5.94 -2.08 8.81
CA TYR A 63 6.75 -2.91 7.90
C TYR A 63 8.22 -2.49 7.76
N SER A 64 8.66 -1.48 8.50
CA SER A 64 10.01 -0.89 8.37
C SER A 64 10.32 -0.38 6.96
N LEU A 65 9.30 0.10 6.23
CA LEU A 65 9.45 0.70 4.91
C LEU A 65 9.47 2.22 5.00
N ASN A 66 10.66 2.82 4.90
CA ASN A 66 10.87 4.25 5.20
C ASN A 66 10.93 5.15 3.96
N SER A 67 11.09 4.57 2.77
CA SER A 67 11.38 5.31 1.53
C SER A 67 10.42 4.90 0.42
N PRO A 68 9.17 5.42 0.41
CA PRO A 68 8.32 5.27 -0.77
C PRO A 68 8.88 6.06 -1.95
N GLY A 69 8.58 5.59 -3.16
CA GLY A 69 8.61 6.44 -4.34
C GLY A 69 7.41 7.39 -4.34
N PHE A 70 7.63 8.66 -4.67
CA PHE A 70 6.57 9.66 -4.82
C PHE A 70 6.24 9.82 -6.30
N TYR A 71 4.97 9.64 -6.64
CA TYR A 71 4.48 9.80 -8.00
C TYR A 71 3.33 10.79 -7.98
N ILE A 72 3.50 11.91 -8.67
CA ILE A 72 2.47 12.94 -8.83
C ILE A 72 2.17 13.04 -10.32
N ASN A 73 0.90 13.11 -10.70
CA ASN A 73 0.60 13.37 -12.10
C ASN A 73 0.81 14.83 -12.46
N PRO A 74 1.18 15.14 -13.73
CA PRO A 74 1.44 16.51 -14.16
C PRO A 74 0.26 17.48 -13.95
N ASP A 75 -0.98 16.99 -14.04
CA ASP A 75 -2.19 17.81 -13.86
C ASP A 75 -2.59 17.99 -12.38
N LEU A 76 -1.79 17.48 -11.43
CA LEU A 76 -2.01 17.61 -9.99
C LEU A 76 -3.39 17.14 -9.52
N THR A 77 -3.88 16.05 -10.11
CA THR A 77 -5.15 15.42 -9.71
C THR A 77 -4.95 14.27 -8.74
N TRP A 78 -3.78 13.62 -8.74
CA TRP A 78 -3.44 12.57 -7.80
C TRP A 78 -1.95 12.52 -7.47
N ILE A 79 -1.67 12.05 -6.26
CA ILE A 79 -0.35 11.72 -5.75
C ILE A 79 -0.39 10.30 -5.18
N SER A 80 0.70 9.55 -5.34
CA SER A 80 0.81 8.17 -4.91
C SER A 80 2.14 7.92 -4.21
N LEU A 81 2.06 7.31 -3.02
CA LEU A 81 3.20 6.72 -2.33
C LEU A 81 3.31 5.25 -2.73
N ARG A 82 4.43 4.88 -3.38
CA ARG A 82 4.66 3.50 -3.84
C ARG A 82 5.77 2.83 -3.07
N TYR A 83 5.45 1.63 -2.56
CA TYR A 83 6.35 0.75 -1.86
C TYR A 83 6.61 -0.52 -2.67
N GLN A 84 7.85 -0.71 -3.12
CA GLN A 84 8.26 -1.91 -3.85
C GLN A 84 8.81 -2.96 -2.88
N SER A 85 7.92 -3.74 -2.28
CA SER A 85 8.28 -4.76 -1.29
C SER A 85 7.51 -6.05 -1.52
N LYS A 86 8.20 -7.08 -2.01
CA LYS A 86 7.64 -8.43 -2.18
C LYS A 86 7.12 -9.02 -0.86
N PRO A 87 7.86 -8.96 0.28
CA PRO A 87 7.37 -9.48 1.54
C PRO A 87 6.05 -8.81 1.98
N VAL A 88 5.96 -7.48 1.92
CA VAL A 88 4.76 -6.76 2.33
C VAL A 88 3.58 -7.05 1.40
N ALA A 89 3.81 -7.06 0.08
CA ALA A 89 2.75 -7.36 -0.88
C ALA A 89 2.19 -8.77 -0.69
N LEU A 90 3.06 -9.76 -0.50
CA LEU A 90 2.64 -11.14 -0.24
C LEU A 90 1.96 -11.28 1.12
N PHE A 91 2.46 -10.63 2.16
CA PHE A 91 1.81 -10.64 3.47
C PHE A 91 0.39 -10.05 3.41
N LYS A 92 0.22 -8.85 2.82
CA LYS A 92 -1.09 -8.22 2.64
C LYS A 92 -2.05 -9.13 1.87
N HIS A 93 -1.60 -9.79 0.82
CA HIS A 93 -2.47 -10.61 -0.03
C HIS A 93 -2.72 -12.02 0.51
N GLU A 94 -1.67 -12.74 0.87
CA GLU A 94 -1.74 -14.16 1.24
C GLU A 94 -2.03 -14.36 2.73
N THR A 95 -1.61 -13.43 3.60
CA THR A 95 -1.82 -13.54 5.05
C THR A 95 -3.03 -12.75 5.51
N LEU A 96 -3.15 -11.48 5.09
CA LEU A 96 -4.28 -10.63 5.48
C LEU A 96 -5.50 -10.77 4.56
N GLY A 97 -5.35 -11.46 3.42
CA GLY A 97 -6.45 -11.66 2.46
C GLY A 97 -6.88 -10.38 1.73
N LEU A 98 -6.03 -9.34 1.72
CA LEU A 98 -6.39 -8.06 1.12
C LEU A 98 -6.44 -8.16 -0.41
N PRO A 99 -7.42 -7.50 -1.04
CA PRO A 99 -7.59 -7.56 -2.49
C PRO A 99 -6.43 -6.88 -3.22
N SER A 100 -6.06 -7.46 -4.35
CA SER A 100 -5.16 -6.87 -5.34
C SER A 100 -5.94 -6.13 -6.42
N GLY A 101 -5.31 -5.16 -7.08
CA GLY A 101 -5.92 -4.30 -8.08
C GLY A 101 -6.67 -3.10 -7.50
N ARG A 102 -7.26 -2.30 -8.41
CA ARG A 102 -8.02 -1.09 -8.04
C ARG A 102 -9.38 -1.49 -7.48
N LYS A 103 -9.73 -0.96 -6.32
CA LYS A 103 -11.02 -1.20 -5.65
C LYS A 103 -12.11 -0.31 -6.27
N ARG A 104 -12.56 -0.65 -7.48
CA ARG A 104 -13.56 0.14 -8.22
C ARG A 104 -15.01 -0.22 -7.93
N ASN A 105 -15.26 -1.36 -7.26
CA ASN A 105 -16.58 -1.94 -7.09
C ASN A 105 -16.95 -2.20 -5.60
N LEU A 106 -16.33 -1.49 -4.65
CA LEU A 106 -16.73 -1.58 -3.25
C LEU A 106 -17.88 -0.61 -3.00
N SER A 107 -19.10 -1.14 -2.85
CA SER A 107 -20.27 -0.42 -2.34
C SER A 107 -20.55 -0.86 -0.92
N ILE A 108 -20.75 0.08 0.00
CA ILE A 108 -21.34 -0.21 1.31
C ILE A 108 -22.84 0.01 1.14
N SER A 109 -23.61 -1.07 1.22
CA SER A 109 -25.07 -1.08 1.25
C SER A 109 -25.58 -1.06 2.68
#